data_AF-A0A6C0K574-F1
#
_entry.id   AF-A0A6C0K574-F1
#
_cell.length_a   1.000
_cell.length_b   1.000
_cell.length_c   1.000
_cell.angle_alpha   90.00
_cell.angle_beta   90.00
_cell.angle_gamma   90.00
#
_symmetry.space_group_name_H-M   'P 1'
#
loop_
_entity.id
_entity.type
_entity.pdbx_description
1 polymer ?
#
loop_
_entity_poly.entity_id
_entity_poly.type
_entity_poly.pdbx_seq_one_letter_code
_entity_poly.pdbx_strand_id
1 'polypeptide(L)'
;MAIFAIETLREGLIVFGLGCGIYAFFFLLGFGFSSAVTFYECEKIDPSVNAVQGAIWAIYPTFAWFVIRTFEVVRQYFDRFYLMFDPDSPNAGWVSVGYVMTLACIVGIYGLSYNSHKAVCIPSIDEADTFRKNMLQRQVEQDQKIKAAQESTPAVTVVPKSEQSSKTQ
;
A
#
# COMPACT_ATOMS: atom_id res chain seq x y z
N MET A 1 22.80 -30.45 16.81
CA MET A 1 24.05 -29.83 16.33
C MET A 1 23.77 -28.35 16.26
N ALA A 2 24.55 -27.52 16.94
CA ALA A 2 24.29 -26.09 17.03
C ALA A 2 24.80 -25.42 15.75
N ILE A 3 23.93 -25.13 14.78
CA ILE A 3 24.27 -24.42 13.53
C ILE A 3 24.10 -22.90 13.73
N PHE A 4 24.50 -22.41 14.90
CA PHE A 4 24.62 -20.98 15.18
C PHE A 4 26.04 -20.53 14.92
N ALA A 5 26.48 -20.51 13.66
CA ALA A 5 27.60 -19.68 13.27
C ALA A 5 27.65 -19.60 11.76
N ILE A 6 27.57 -18.38 11.25
CA ILE A 6 28.37 -18.04 10.08
C ILE A 6 29.82 -18.30 10.51
N GLU A 7 30.36 -19.49 10.22
CA GLU A 7 31.70 -19.89 10.69
C GLU A 7 32.78 -19.21 9.85
N THR A 8 32.43 -18.81 8.63
CA THR A 8 33.36 -18.17 7.70
C THR A 8 32.76 -16.90 7.10
N LEU A 9 33.61 -15.89 6.86
CA LEU A 9 33.23 -14.64 6.18
C LEU A 9 32.57 -14.90 4.81
N ARG A 10 32.99 -15.98 4.13
CA ARG A 10 32.45 -16.41 2.84
C ARG A 10 30.98 -16.83 2.93
N GLU A 11 30.62 -17.61 3.94
CA GLU A 11 29.23 -18.01 4.17
C GLU A 11 28.36 -16.81 4.54
N GLY A 12 28.91 -15.89 5.34
CA GLY A 12 28.24 -14.63 5.68
C GLY A 12 27.92 -13.78 4.45
N LEU A 13 28.88 -13.66 3.52
CA LEU A 13 28.67 -12.93 2.26
C LEU A 13 27.64 -13.59 1.35
N ILE A 14 27.60 -14.93 1.29
CA ILE A 14 26.60 -15.66 0.50
C ILE A 14 25.20 -15.46 1.09
N VAL A 15 25.05 -15.56 2.42
CA VAL A 15 23.79 -15.34 3.11
C VAL A 15 23.32 -13.90 2.94
N PHE A 16 24.22 -12.93 3.08
CA PHE A 16 23.92 -11.53 2.85
C PHE A 16 23.51 -11.26 1.40
N GLY A 17 24.23 -11.82 0.42
CA GLY A 17 23.89 -11.71 -1.00
C GLY A 17 22.51 -12.29 -1.32
N LEU A 18 22.18 -13.45 -0.77
CA LEU A 18 20.83 -14.05 -0.88
C LEU A 18 19.77 -13.17 -0.22
N GLY A 19 20.06 -12.61 0.96
CA GLY A 19 19.18 -11.66 1.64
C GLY A 19 18.89 -10.41 0.80
N CYS A 20 19.91 -9.84 0.16
CA CYS A 20 19.75 -8.72 -0.77
C CYS A 20 18.91 -9.10 -2.00
N GLY A 21 19.10 -10.30 -2.55
CA GLY A 21 18.29 -10.81 -3.67
C GLY A 21 16.82 -10.98 -3.29
N ILE A 22 16.55 -11.54 -2.12
CA ILE A 22 15.20 -11.69 -1.56
C ILE A 22 14.57 -10.32 -1.34
N TYR A 23 15.29 -9.39 -0.71
CA TYR A 23 14.83 -8.01 -0.51
C TYR A 23 14.46 -7.34 -1.84
N ALA A 24 15.32 -7.44 -2.85
CA ALA A 24 15.06 -6.86 -4.16
C ALA A 24 13.80 -7.45 -4.82
N PHE A 25 13.60 -8.76 -4.72
CA PHE A 25 12.41 -9.42 -5.24
C PHE A 25 11.13 -8.94 -4.55
N PHE A 26 11.12 -8.90 -3.21
CA PHE A 26 9.97 -8.42 -2.45
C PHE A 26 9.78 -6.90 -2.57
N PHE A 27 10.83 -6.13 -2.77
CA PHE A 27 10.71 -4.70 -3.05
C PHE A 27 9.93 -4.45 -4.34
N LEU A 28 10.27 -5.17 -5.43
CA LEU A 28 9.57 -5.04 -6.71
C LEU A 28 8.11 -5.50 -6.61
N LEU A 29 7.86 -6.59 -5.89
CA LEU A 29 6.50 -7.06 -5.63
C LEU A 29 5.69 -6.05 -4.80
N GLY A 30 6.28 -5.49 -3.74
CA GLY A 30 5.65 -4.50 -2.87
C GLY A 30 5.37 -3.20 -3.62
N PHE A 31 6.28 -2.76 -4.48
CA PHE A 31 6.06 -1.63 -5.38
C PHE A 31 4.87 -1.86 -6.32
N GLY A 32 4.81 -3.06 -6.94
CA GLY A 32 3.69 -3.47 -7.78
C GLY A 32 2.37 -3.51 -7.02
N PHE A 33 2.36 -4.05 -5.80
CA PHE A 33 1.15 -4.12 -4.98
C PHE A 33 0.69 -2.74 -4.52
N SER A 34 1.62 -1.89 -4.06
CA SER A 34 1.35 -0.51 -3.66
C SER A 34 0.76 0.30 -4.81
N SER A 35 1.40 0.24 -5.99
CA SER A 35 0.89 0.92 -7.17
C SER A 35 -0.49 0.42 -7.57
N ALA A 36 -0.72 -0.90 -7.60
CA ALA A 36 -2.03 -1.46 -7.91
C ALA A 36 -3.12 -0.94 -6.95
N VAL A 37 -2.88 -0.94 -5.63
CA VAL A 37 -3.83 -0.43 -4.64
C VAL A 37 -4.14 1.05 -4.89
N THR A 38 -3.12 1.89 -5.12
CA THR A 38 -3.35 3.33 -5.33
C THR A 38 -4.06 3.63 -6.65
N PHE A 39 -3.80 2.81 -7.68
CA PHE A 39 -4.56 2.87 -8.94
C PHE A 39 -6.02 2.50 -8.76
N TYR A 40 -6.33 1.41 -8.05
CA TYR A 40 -7.71 0.94 -7.89
C TYR A 40 -8.56 1.89 -7.04
N GLU A 41 -7.99 2.50 -6.00
CA GLU A 41 -8.76 3.33 -5.07
C GLU A 41 -8.80 4.80 -5.50
N CYS A 42 -7.74 5.32 -6.14
CA CYS A 42 -7.57 6.75 -6.34
C CYS A 42 -7.14 7.13 -7.76
N GLU A 43 -6.98 6.17 -8.68
CA GLU A 43 -6.51 6.35 -10.07
C GLU A 43 -5.21 7.17 -10.19
N LYS A 44 -4.43 7.26 -9.10
CA LYS A 44 -3.16 7.98 -9.03
C LYS A 44 -2.01 7.07 -8.69
N ILE A 45 -0.84 7.45 -9.19
CA ILE A 45 0.42 6.76 -8.93
C ILE A 45 1.44 7.80 -8.51
N ASP A 46 1.95 7.65 -7.29
CA ASP A 46 3.16 8.33 -6.87
C ASP A 46 4.29 7.30 -6.74
N PRO A 47 5.19 7.19 -7.74
CA PRO A 47 6.24 6.18 -7.74
C PRO A 47 7.21 6.34 -6.56
N SER A 48 7.44 7.58 -6.08
CA SER A 48 8.28 7.83 -4.91
C SER A 48 7.68 7.25 -3.63
N VAL A 49 6.38 7.46 -3.41
CA VAL A 49 5.64 6.95 -2.25
C VAL A 49 5.52 5.42 -2.31
N ASN A 50 5.19 4.89 -3.48
CA ASN A 50 5.10 3.45 -3.73
C ASN A 50 6.45 2.75 -3.53
N ALA A 51 7.57 3.39 -3.88
CA ALA A 51 8.91 2.85 -3.62
C ALA A 51 9.22 2.80 -2.12
N VAL A 52 8.92 3.86 -1.36
CA VAL A 52 9.15 3.87 0.09
C VAL A 52 8.34 2.79 0.79
N GLN A 53 7.09 2.61 0.40
CA GLN A 53 6.22 1.61 1.00
C GLN A 53 6.56 0.19 0.59
N GLY A 54 6.92 -0.02 -0.68
CA GLY A 54 7.49 -1.29 -1.14
C GLY A 54 8.78 -1.66 -0.41
N ALA A 55 9.64 -0.68 -0.11
CA ALA A 55 10.85 -0.88 0.70
C ALA A 55 10.53 -1.28 2.14
N ILE A 56 9.59 -0.58 2.80
CA ILE A 56 9.17 -0.92 4.17
C ILE A 56 8.55 -2.32 4.20
N TRP A 57 7.73 -2.67 3.21
CA TRP A 57 7.11 -3.99 3.13
C TRP A 57 8.12 -5.10 2.89
N ALA A 58 9.12 -4.88 2.03
CA ALA A 58 10.15 -5.87 1.73
C ALA A 58 11.01 -6.25 2.93
N ILE A 59 11.10 -5.39 3.96
CA ILE A 59 11.81 -5.69 5.20
C ILE A 59 11.16 -6.88 5.93
N TYR A 60 9.83 -6.99 5.94
CA TYR A 60 9.13 -8.05 6.68
C TYR A 60 9.51 -9.48 6.22
N PRO A 61 9.34 -9.88 4.94
CA PRO A 61 9.73 -11.20 4.49
C PRO A 61 11.25 -11.42 4.51
N THR A 62 12.05 -10.37 4.29
CA THR A 62 13.52 -10.47 4.37
C THR A 62 13.98 -10.74 5.80
N PHE A 63 13.39 -10.06 6.78
CA PHE A 63 13.66 -10.29 8.19
C PHE A 63 13.19 -11.68 8.64
N ALA A 64 11.98 -12.09 8.23
CA ALA A 64 11.46 -13.42 8.51
C ALA A 64 12.36 -14.53 7.95
N TRP A 65 12.90 -14.35 6.73
CA TRP A 65 13.89 -15.25 6.15
C TRP A 65 15.16 -15.33 6.99
N PHE A 66 15.65 -14.19 7.48
CA PHE A 66 16.85 -14.15 8.32
C PHE A 66 16.61 -14.87 9.66
N VAL A 67 15.45 -14.66 10.28
CA VAL A 67 15.06 -15.31 11.53
C VAL A 67 14.97 -16.82 11.37
N ILE A 68 14.22 -17.33 10.39
CA ILE A 68 14.08 -18.78 10.22
C ILE A 68 15.39 -19.46 9.81
N ARG A 69 16.29 -18.73 9.16
CA ARG A 69 17.60 -19.28 8.75
C ARG A 69 18.63 -19.23 9.88
N THR A 70 18.53 -18.27 10.78
CA THR A 70 19.47 -18.13 11.91
C THR A 70 19.01 -18.95 13.12
N PHE A 71 17.70 -19.05 13.37
CA PHE A 71 17.15 -19.80 14.48
C PHE A 71 16.65 -21.18 14.04
N GLU A 72 17.54 -22.16 14.09
CA GLU A 72 17.20 -23.56 13.74
C GLU A 72 16.03 -24.11 14.55
N VAL A 73 15.89 -23.68 15.81
CA VAL A 73 14.79 -24.12 16.68
C VAL A 73 13.45 -23.80 16.02
N VAL A 74 13.29 -22.57 15.52
CA VAL A 74 12.07 -22.13 14.83
C VAL A 74 11.85 -22.98 13.58
N ARG A 75 12.91 -23.17 12.78
CA ARG A 75 12.84 -24.01 11.57
C ARG A 75 12.42 -25.45 11.87
N GLN A 76 13.00 -26.08 12.90
CA GLN A 76 12.70 -27.46 13.28
C GLN A 76 11.24 -27.67 13.71
N TYR A 77 10.62 -26.68 14.36
CA TYR A 77 9.19 -26.74 14.69
C TYR A 77 8.32 -26.74 13.43
N PHE A 78 8.63 -25.88 12.45
CA PHE A 78 7.89 -25.84 11.18
C PHE A 78 8.18 -27.05 10.29
N ASP A 79 9.42 -27.55 10.28
CA ASP A 79 9.81 -28.76 9.55
C ASP A 79 9.04 -29.98 10.11
N ARG A 80 8.94 -30.10 11.44
CA ARG A 80 8.13 -31.16 12.10
C ARG A 80 6.64 -31.04 11.80
N PHE A 81 6.11 -29.82 11.75
CA PHE A 81 4.73 -29.59 11.35
C PHE A 81 4.49 -30.10 9.92
N TYR A 82 5.40 -29.85 8.98
CA TYR A 82 5.26 -30.34 7.61
C TYR A 82 5.46 -31.85 7.47
N LEU A 83 6.42 -32.42 8.19
CA LEU A 83 6.65 -33.88 8.23
C LEU A 83 5.46 -34.67 8.81
N MET A 84 4.58 -34.00 9.57
CA MET A 84 3.33 -34.61 10.02
C MET A 84 2.34 -34.86 8.86
N PHE A 85 2.38 -34.03 7.82
CA PHE A 85 1.51 -34.16 6.64
C PHE A 85 2.17 -34.95 5.51
N ASP A 86 3.49 -34.85 5.35
CA ASP A 86 4.25 -35.60 4.36
C ASP A 86 5.61 -36.05 4.93
N PRO A 87 5.72 -37.29 5.43
CA PRO A 87 6.88 -37.76 6.19
C PRO A 87 8.14 -38.00 5.35
N ASP A 88 8.03 -38.13 4.02
CA ASP A 88 9.16 -38.47 3.13
C ASP A 88 9.62 -37.29 2.26
N SER A 89 9.14 -36.07 2.50
CA SER A 89 9.48 -34.95 1.63
C SER A 89 10.92 -34.45 1.86
N PRO A 90 11.85 -34.64 0.91
CA PRO A 90 13.21 -34.07 1.01
C PRO A 90 13.20 -32.53 0.97
N ASN A 91 12.06 -31.94 0.62
CA ASN A 91 11.88 -30.51 0.44
C ASN A 91 11.24 -29.81 1.65
N ALA A 92 10.89 -30.55 2.72
CA ALA A 92 10.18 -30.00 3.88
C ALA A 92 10.85 -28.73 4.46
N GLY A 93 12.18 -28.71 4.52
CA GLY A 93 12.96 -27.57 5.00
C GLY A 93 12.93 -26.31 4.13
N TRP A 94 12.61 -26.43 2.85
CA TRP A 94 12.41 -25.27 1.96
C TRP A 94 10.97 -24.78 1.98
N VAL A 95 10.02 -25.71 2.11
CA VAL A 95 8.60 -25.40 2.18
C VAL A 95 8.28 -24.64 3.48
N SER A 96 8.86 -25.04 4.61
CA SER A 96 8.71 -24.33 5.89
C SER A 96 9.21 -22.89 5.84
N VAL A 97 10.37 -22.66 5.20
CA VAL A 97 10.94 -21.32 4.99
C VAL A 97 10.01 -20.48 4.13
N GLY A 98 9.50 -21.04 3.03
CA GLY A 98 8.52 -20.37 2.18
C GLY A 98 7.26 -19.99 2.94
N TYR A 99 6.73 -20.89 3.77
CA TYR A 99 5.53 -20.67 4.55
C TYR A 99 5.67 -19.51 5.56
N VAL A 100 6.78 -19.46 6.29
CA VAL A 100 7.03 -18.36 7.25
C VAL A 100 7.23 -17.03 6.55
N MET A 101 7.88 -17.02 5.38
CA MET A 101 7.97 -15.81 4.56
C MET A 101 6.59 -15.36 4.07
N THR A 102 5.72 -16.29 3.64
CA THR A 102 4.35 -15.96 3.22
C THR A 102 3.53 -15.38 4.37
N LEU A 103 3.64 -15.94 5.58
CA LEU A 103 2.97 -15.38 6.76
C LEU A 103 3.44 -13.95 7.04
N ALA A 104 4.75 -13.70 6.96
CA ALA A 104 5.29 -12.35 7.12
C ALA A 104 4.77 -11.38 6.03
N CYS A 105 4.65 -11.84 4.78
CA CYS A 105 4.05 -11.06 3.70
C CYS A 105 2.60 -10.68 3.99
N ILE A 106 1.77 -11.64 4.43
CA ILE A 106 0.35 -11.41 4.71
C ILE A 106 0.18 -10.34 5.79
N VAL A 107 0.95 -10.42 6.87
CA VAL A 107 0.91 -9.42 7.95
C VAL A 107 1.32 -8.04 7.42
N GLY A 108 2.35 -7.98 6.57
CA GLY A 108 2.83 -6.73 5.97
C GLY A 108 1.86 -6.09 4.98
N ILE A 109 1.06 -6.88 4.26
CA ILE A 109 0.16 -6.38 3.18
C ILE A 109 -0.88 -5.40 3.70
N TYR A 110 -1.46 -5.65 4.88
CA TYR A 110 -2.47 -4.74 5.46
C TYR A 110 -1.88 -3.36 5.79
N GLY A 111 -0.67 -3.34 6.36
CA GLY A 111 0.05 -2.10 6.65
C GLY A 111 0.51 -1.39 5.37
N LEU A 112 0.90 -2.14 4.34
CA LEU A 112 1.23 -1.59 3.03
C LEU A 112 0.02 -0.87 2.45
N SER A 113 -1.10 -1.58 2.24
CA SER A 113 -2.32 -1.03 1.62
C SER A 113 -2.84 0.22 2.33
N TYR A 114 -2.95 0.20 3.67
CA TYR A 114 -3.44 1.34 4.42
C TYR A 114 -2.54 2.58 4.27
N ASN A 115 -1.22 2.39 4.35
CA ASN A 115 -0.28 3.51 4.20
C ASN A 115 -0.21 4.00 2.76
N SER A 116 -0.31 3.12 1.77
CA SER A 116 -0.39 3.47 0.33
C SER A 116 -1.56 4.36 0.04
N HIS A 117 -2.75 3.96 0.48
CA HIS A 117 -3.94 4.77 0.33
C HIS A 117 -3.78 6.14 0.99
N LYS A 118 -3.35 6.19 2.27
CA LYS A 118 -3.21 7.45 3.01
C LYS A 118 -2.22 8.44 2.37
N ALA A 119 -1.16 7.93 1.74
CA ALA A 119 -0.09 8.78 1.22
C ALA A 119 -0.33 9.26 -0.21
N VAL A 120 -1.00 8.46 -1.06
CA VAL A 120 -1.20 8.78 -2.49
C VAL A 120 -2.58 9.40 -2.75
N CYS A 121 -3.58 9.09 -1.93
CA CYS A 121 -4.96 9.57 -2.14
C CYS A 121 -5.21 11.00 -1.62
N ILE A 122 -4.15 11.78 -1.42
CA ILE A 122 -4.27 13.19 -1.06
C ILE A 122 -4.50 13.99 -2.35
N PRO A 123 -5.50 14.89 -2.41
CA PRO A 123 -5.68 15.75 -3.58
C PRO A 123 -4.41 16.59 -3.80
N SER A 124 -3.90 16.56 -5.03
CA SER A 124 -2.74 17.36 -5.39
C SER A 124 -3.12 18.86 -5.36
N ILE A 125 -2.16 19.74 -5.12
CA ILE A 125 -2.40 21.20 -5.10
C ILE A 125 -2.98 21.66 -6.45
N ASP A 126 -2.49 21.09 -7.55
CA ASP A 126 -3.00 21.36 -8.90
C ASP A 126 -4.45 20.90 -9.09
N GLU A 127 -4.86 19.76 -8.51
CA GLU A 127 -6.27 19.33 -8.55
C GLU A 127 -7.16 20.21 -7.68
N ALA A 128 -6.68 20.64 -6.51
CA ALA A 128 -7.43 21.55 -5.65
C ALA A 128 -7.65 22.91 -6.36
N ASP A 129 -6.64 23.42 -7.07
CA ASP A 129 -6.74 24.63 -7.87
C ASP A 129 -7.61 24.45 -9.12
N THR A 130 -7.53 23.29 -9.78
CA THR A 130 -8.38 22.97 -10.93
C THR A 130 -9.84 22.83 -10.50
N PHE A 131 -10.10 22.20 -9.36
CA PHE A 131 -11.42 22.12 -8.75
C PHE A 131 -11.97 23.51 -8.40
N ARG A 132 -11.13 24.37 -7.79
CA ARG A 132 -11.51 25.75 -7.48
C ARG A 132 -11.86 26.55 -8.73
N LYS A 133 -11.06 26.44 -9.80
CA LYS A 133 -11.32 27.10 -11.09
C LYS A 133 -12.62 26.59 -11.72
N ASN A 134 -12.85 25.28 -11.73
CA ASN A 134 -14.08 24.68 -12.25
C ASN A 134 -15.33 25.07 -11.45
N MET A 135 -15.22 25.18 -10.12
CA MET A 135 -16.31 25.67 -9.27
C MET A 135 -16.63 27.14 -9.54
N LEU A 136 -15.63 28.00 -9.70
CA LEU A 136 -15.83 29.40 -10.05
C LEU A 136 -16.47 29.55 -11.43
N GLN A 137 -16.03 28.77 -12.42
CA GLN A 137 -16.65 28.76 -13.75
C GLN A 137 -18.12 28.31 -13.70
N ARG A 138 -18.44 27.24 -12.97
CA ARG A 138 -19.82 26.78 -12.80
C ARG A 138 -20.72 27.80 -12.11
N GLN A 139 -20.21 28.54 -11.12
CA GLN A 139 -20.96 29.63 -10.49
C GLN A 139 -21.24 30.76 -11.48
N VAL A 140 -20.27 31.16 -12.29
CA VAL A 140 -20.46 32.19 -13.32
C VAL A 140 -21.47 31.74 -14.38
N GLU A 141 -21.41 30.49 -14.84
CA GLU A 141 -22.39 29.94 -15.79
C GLU A 141 -23.80 29.86 -15.19
N GLN A 142 -23.93 29.49 -13.91
CA GLN A 142 -25.23 29.49 -13.23
C GLN A 142 -25.77 30.91 -13.08
N ASP A 143 -24.96 31.88 -12.68
CA ASP A 143 -25.37 33.28 -12.57
C ASP A 143 -25.78 33.87 -13.92
N GLN A 144 -25.08 33.52 -15.00
CA GLN A 144 -25.46 33.92 -16.35
C GLN A 144 -26.77 33.28 -16.81
N LYS A 145 -27.00 32.00 -16.48
CA LYS A 145 -28.28 31.31 -16.76
C LYS A 145 -29.42 31.90 -15.94
N ILE A 146 -29.19 32.27 -14.69
CA ILE A 146 -30.19 32.94 -13.84
C ILE A 146 -30.53 34.33 -14.41
N LYS A 147 -29.53 35.11 -14.83
CA LYS A 147 -29.75 36.42 -15.46
C LYS A 147 -30.48 36.30 -16.80
N ALA A 148 -30.12 35.33 -17.64
CA ALA A 148 -30.82 35.07 -18.90
C ALA A 148 -32.28 34.57 -18.69
N ALA A 149 -32.52 33.80 -17.61
CA ALA A 149 -33.87 33.40 -17.20
C ALA A 149 -34.70 34.57 -16.64
N GLN A 150 -34.06 35.54 -15.99
CA GLN A 150 -34.68 36.79 -15.51
C GLN A 150 -35.04 37.74 -16.65
N GLU A 151 -34.21 37.83 -17.70
CA GLU A 151 -34.52 38.64 -18.89
C GLU A 151 -35.65 38.06 -19.74
N SER A 152 -35.84 36.73 -19.70
CA SER A 152 -36.91 36.04 -20.44
C SER A 152 -38.23 35.88 -19.66
N THR A 153 -38.24 36.09 -18.33
CA THR A 153 -39.45 36.02 -17.51
C THR A 153 -39.39 37.04 -16.34
N PRO A 154 -40.06 38.21 -16.42
CA PRO A 154 -39.86 39.31 -15.48
C PRO A 154 -40.55 39.13 -14.10
N ALA A 155 -41.02 37.94 -13.74
CA ALA A 155 -41.87 37.72 -12.57
C ALA A 155 -41.24 36.93 -11.41
N VAL A 156 -39.94 36.60 -11.45
CA VAL A 156 -39.29 35.86 -10.35
C VAL A 156 -38.31 36.79 -9.62
N THR A 157 -38.81 37.48 -8.60
CA THR A 157 -37.99 38.14 -7.58
C THR A 157 -37.21 37.09 -6.80
N VAL A 158 -35.88 37.15 -6.86
CA VAL A 158 -34.98 36.29 -6.08
C VAL A 158 -35.00 36.79 -4.65
N VAL A 159 -35.50 35.97 -3.72
CA VAL A 159 -35.30 36.23 -2.29
C VAL A 159 -33.81 36.05 -2.00
N PRO A 160 -33.12 37.05 -1.41
CA PRO A 160 -31.71 36.93 -1.07
C PRO A 160 -31.51 35.78 -0.08
N LYS A 161 -30.50 34.95 -0.36
CA LYS A 161 -30.14 33.72 0.38
C LYS A 161 -29.83 33.93 1.87
N SER A 162 -29.79 35.16 2.36
CA SER A 162 -29.61 35.50 3.78
C SER A 162 -30.86 35.29 4.64
N GLU A 163 -32.07 35.20 4.06
CA GLU A 163 -33.31 34.99 4.84
C GLU A 163 -33.73 33.51 4.97
N GLN A 164 -33.12 32.59 4.21
CA GLN A 164 -33.53 31.19 4.22
C GLN A 164 -32.92 30.37 5.38
N SER A 165 -32.02 30.94 6.17
CA SER A 165 -31.36 30.28 7.32
C SER A 165 -32.01 30.58 8.68
N SER A 166 -33.21 31.18 8.73
CA SER A 166 -33.87 31.54 9.99
C SER A 166 -35.26 30.91 10.20
N LYS A 167 -35.70 29.97 9.34
CA LYS A 167 -36.98 29.27 9.56
C LYS A 167 -36.88 27.78 9.24
N THR A 168 -36.24 27.06 10.14
CA THR A 168 -36.66 25.69 10.46
C THR A 168 -36.68 25.56 11.97
N GLN A 169 -37.89 25.40 12.50
CA GLN A 169 -38.19 24.92 13.86
C GLN A 169 -37.58 23.55 14.08
#